data_AF-A0A914I7C7-F1
#
_entry.id   AF-A0A914I7C7-F1
#
_cell.length_a   1.000
_cell.length_b   1.000
_cell.length_c   1.000
_cell.angle_alpha   90.00
_cell.angle_beta   90.00
_cell.angle_gamma   90.00
#
_symmetry.space_group_name_H-M   'P 1'
#
loop_
_entity.id
_entity.type
_entity.pdbx_description
1 polymer ?
#
loop_
_entity_poly.entity_id
_entity_poly.type
_entity_poly.pdbx_seq_one_letter_code
_entity_poly.pdbx_strand_id
1 'polypeptide(L)'
;MAALLNIRFRHLPVHPEAIRMPIVFPLLFLAFCLTLVTVTVAQSFSTSVVGLAMLAMALCLYTGMLRKRTPLRRFAPYRRCIEAIDDGFAVMAQIVFDGQIRLNSDNKQNAAEDLKE
;
A
#
# COMPACT_ATOMS: atom_id res chain seq x y z
N MET A 1 -6.20 9.62 11.32
CA MET A 1 -7.23 10.35 12.10
C MET A 1 -8.46 10.72 11.28
N ALA A 2 -8.32 11.26 10.07
CA ALA A 2 -9.46 11.53 9.18
C ALA A 2 -10.40 10.33 8.97
N ALA A 3 -9.86 9.10 8.92
CA ALA A 3 -10.65 7.87 8.81
C ALA A 3 -11.62 7.66 10.00
N LEU A 4 -11.20 7.95 11.24
CA LEU A 4 -12.05 7.80 12.44
C LEU A 4 -13.16 8.86 12.48
N LEU A 5 -12.85 10.10 12.08
CA LEU A 5 -13.83 11.16 11.88
C LEU A 5 -14.84 10.78 10.78
N ASN A 6 -14.37 10.29 9.64
CA ASN A 6 -15.22 9.90 8.52
C ASN A 6 -16.14 8.70 8.85
N ILE A 7 -15.63 7.69 9.56
CA ILE A 7 -16.43 6.55 10.06
C ILE A 7 -17.54 7.05 10.98
N ARG A 8 -17.27 8.08 11.79
CA ARG A 8 -18.25 8.65 12.71
C ARG A 8 -19.32 9.47 12.00
N PHE A 9 -18.95 10.31 11.02
CA PHE A 9 -19.91 11.07 10.20
C PHE A 9 -20.81 10.17 9.36
N ARG A 10 -20.28 9.04 8.87
CA ARG A 10 -21.05 8.06 8.10
C ARG A 10 -21.77 7.00 8.96
N HIS A 11 -21.76 7.14 10.28
CA HIS A 11 -22.45 6.24 11.21
C HIS A 11 -22.25 4.73 10.88
N LEU A 12 -21.04 4.33 10.51
CA LEU A 12 -20.77 2.92 10.25
C LEU A 12 -20.87 2.12 11.56
N PRO A 13 -21.34 0.85 11.51
CA PRO A 13 -21.44 0.00 12.68
C PRO A 13 -20.05 -0.23 13.26
N VAL A 14 -19.80 0.40 14.41
CA VAL A 14 -18.62 0.17 15.23
C VAL A 14 -18.87 -1.05 16.11
N HIS A 15 -17.82 -1.85 16.34
CA HIS A 15 -17.91 -3.00 17.24
C HIS A 15 -18.51 -2.59 18.60
N PRO A 16 -19.39 -3.43 19.19
CA PRO A 16 -20.12 -3.09 20.40
C PRO A 16 -19.24 -2.84 21.64
N GLU A 17 -17.99 -3.35 21.65
CA GLU A 17 -16.99 -3.08 22.70
C GLU A 17 -16.11 -1.83 22.45
N ALA A 18 -16.35 -1.05 21.39
CA ALA A 18 -15.50 0.09 21.11
C ALA A 18 -15.71 1.23 22.13
N ILE A 19 -14.66 1.52 22.92
CA ILE A 19 -14.59 2.65 23.85
C ILE A 19 -14.86 3.95 23.08
N ARG A 20 -15.97 4.63 23.39
CA ARG A 20 -16.35 5.88 22.73
C ARG A 20 -15.58 7.04 23.35
N MET A 21 -14.63 7.55 22.60
CA MET A 21 -13.81 8.71 22.99
C MET A 21 -14.54 10.00 22.59
N PRO A 22 -14.36 11.12 23.33
CA PRO A 22 -15.01 12.39 22.99
C PRO A 22 -14.52 12.91 21.63
N ILE A 23 -15.45 13.33 20.77
CA ILE A 23 -15.20 13.75 19.36
C ILE A 23 -14.25 14.96 19.27
N VAL A 24 -14.22 15.78 20.32
CA VAL A 24 -13.36 16.97 20.40
C VAL A 24 -11.88 16.59 20.35
N PHE A 25 -11.50 15.47 20.95
CA PHE A 25 -10.10 15.03 21.03
C PHE A 25 -9.47 14.72 19.67
N PRO A 26 -10.04 13.84 18.80
CA PRO A 26 -9.48 13.60 17.47
C PRO A 26 -9.55 14.83 16.56
N LEU A 27 -10.50 15.75 16.78
CA LEU A 27 -10.61 16.97 16.00
C LEU A 27 -9.52 17.99 16.34
N LEU A 28 -9.27 18.24 17.63
CA LEU A 28 -8.15 19.08 18.07
C LEU A 28 -6.82 18.49 17.65
N PHE A 29 -6.64 17.18 17.81
CA PHE A 29 -5.42 16.50 17.38
C PHE A 29 -5.18 16.63 15.87
N LEU A 30 -6.23 16.50 15.05
CA LEU A 30 -6.14 16.72 13.61
C LEU A 30 -5.72 18.17 13.30
N ALA A 31 -6.30 19.16 13.99
CA ALA A 31 -5.95 20.57 13.80
C ALA A 31 -4.48 20.85 14.14
N PHE A 32 -3.98 20.35 15.27
CA PHE A 32 -2.57 20.49 15.63
C PHE A 32 -1.64 19.81 14.62
N CYS A 33 -1.95 18.58 14.19
CA CYS A 33 -1.17 17.89 13.17
C CYS A 33 -1.13 18.67 11.85
N LEU A 34 -2.26 19.22 11.40
CA LEU A 34 -2.30 20.02 10.17
C LEU A 34 -1.43 21.27 10.31
N THR A 35 -1.57 22.02 11.40
CA THR A 35 -0.76 23.22 11.65
C THR A 35 0.73 22.91 11.67
N LEU A 36 1.14 21.85 12.40
CA LEU A 36 2.53 21.42 12.46
C LEU A 36 3.06 21.04 11.08
N VAL A 37 2.32 20.22 10.32
CA VAL A 37 2.71 19.83 8.96
C VAL A 37 2.86 21.06 8.06
N THR A 38 1.88 21.97 8.06
CA THR A 38 1.93 23.17 7.22
C THR A 38 3.11 24.08 7.58
N VAL A 39 3.38 24.29 8.87
CA VAL A 39 4.53 25.09 9.32
C VAL A 39 5.85 24.43 8.92
N THR A 40 5.95 23.11 9.05
CA THR A 40 7.16 22.36 8.69
C THR A 40 7.44 22.45 7.19
N VAL A 41 6.39 22.35 6.36
CA VAL A 41 6.48 22.51 4.91
C VAL A 41 6.90 23.95 4.53
N ALA A 42 6.40 24.96 5.23
CA ALA A 42 6.74 26.35 4.97
C ALA A 42 8.18 26.71 5.37
N GLN A 43 8.67 26.19 6.51
CA GLN A 43 10.03 26.48 6.97
C GLN A 43 11.12 25.66 6.27
N SER A 44 10.83 24.41 5.91
CA SER A 44 11.83 23.49 5.37
C SER A 44 11.26 22.75 4.17
N PHE A 45 11.08 23.50 3.07
CA PHE A 45 10.48 22.98 1.85
C PHE A 45 11.30 21.85 1.23
N SER A 46 12.64 22.00 1.19
CA SER A 46 13.53 21.03 0.54
C SER A 46 13.45 19.64 1.17
N THR A 47 13.47 19.55 2.49
CA THR A 47 13.36 18.27 3.22
C THR A 47 11.93 17.73 3.22
N SER A 48 10.93 18.61 3.29
CA SER A 48 9.52 18.22 3.25
C SER A 48 9.10 17.63 1.92
N VAL A 49 9.65 18.14 0.80
CA VAL A 49 9.40 17.59 -0.55
C VAL A 49 9.90 16.16 -0.67
N VAL A 50 11.06 15.83 -0.09
CA VAL A 50 11.58 14.46 -0.09
C VAL A 50 10.65 13.51 0.65
N GLY A 51 10.12 13.93 1.81
CA GLY A 51 9.13 13.15 2.57
C GLY A 51 7.82 12.94 1.80
N LEU A 52 7.32 13.99 1.14
CA LEU A 52 6.12 13.90 0.29
C LEU A 52 6.35 13.00 -0.93
N ALA A 53 7.53 13.08 -1.55
CA ALA A 53 7.90 12.24 -2.68
C ALA A 53 7.99 10.75 -2.27
N MET A 54 8.59 10.46 -1.11
CA MET A 54 8.61 9.11 -0.54
C MET A 54 7.20 8.57 -0.29
N LEU A 55 6.31 9.40 0.28
CA LEU A 55 4.93 9.00 0.54
C LEU A 55 4.16 8.75 -0.77
N ALA A 56 4.34 9.62 -1.77
CA ALA A 56 3.74 9.44 -3.09
C ALA A 56 4.25 8.17 -3.78
N MET A 57 5.55 7.87 -3.67
CA MET A 57 6.16 6.66 -4.21
C MET A 57 5.61 5.40 -3.54
N ALA A 58 5.49 5.38 -2.21
CA ALA A 58 4.87 4.28 -1.47
C ALA A 58 3.41 4.06 -1.89
N LEU A 59 2.65 5.14 -2.12
CA LEU A 59 1.26 5.07 -2.57
C LEU A 59 1.15 4.55 -4.03
N CYS A 60 2.10 4.93 -4.88
CA CYS A 60 2.22 4.42 -6.24
C CYS A 60 2.49 2.91 -6.24
N LEU A 61 3.46 2.45 -5.45
CA LEU A 61 3.76 1.01 -5.30
C LEU A 61 2.57 0.24 -4.72
N TYR A 62 1.91 0.79 -3.69
CA TYR A 62 0.73 0.16 -3.09
C TYR A 62 -0.41 -0.04 -4.11
N THR A 63 -0.71 0.98 -4.91
CA THR A 63 -1.78 0.92 -5.92
C THR A 63 -1.41 0.06 -7.12
N GLY A 64 -0.13 0.00 -7.50
CA GLY A 64 0.38 -0.82 -8.59
C GLY A 64 0.48 -2.31 -8.25
N MET A 65 1.16 -2.66 -7.16
CA MET A 65 1.44 -4.05 -6.81
C MET A 65 0.27 -4.72 -6.06
N LEU A 66 -0.35 -4.03 -5.10
CA LEU A 66 -1.25 -4.70 -4.16
C LEU A 66 -2.71 -4.75 -4.65
N ARG A 67 -3.12 -3.82 -5.51
CA ARG A 67 -4.52 -3.72 -5.94
C ARG A 67 -4.75 -4.48 -7.24
N LYS A 68 -5.09 -5.76 -7.14
CA LYS A 68 -5.47 -6.67 -8.27
C LYS A 68 -6.61 -6.16 -9.19
N ARG A 69 -7.27 -5.05 -8.84
CA ARG A 69 -8.49 -4.49 -9.48
C ARG A 69 -8.30 -3.02 -9.89
N THR A 70 -7.10 -2.59 -10.29
CA THR A 70 -6.91 -1.25 -10.86
C THR A 70 -7.26 -1.23 -12.36
N PRO A 71 -8.04 -0.23 -12.85
CA PRO A 71 -8.33 -0.07 -14.27
C PRO A 71 -7.08 0.29 -15.10
N LEU A 72 -5.99 0.75 -14.45
CA LEU A 72 -4.71 1.08 -15.10
C LEU A 72 -3.99 -0.15 -15.69
N ARG A 73 -4.36 -1.37 -15.28
CA ARG A 73 -3.82 -2.61 -15.90
C ARG A 73 -4.27 -2.79 -17.35
N ARG A 74 -5.22 -1.97 -17.84
CA ARG A 74 -5.62 -1.91 -19.26
C ARG A 74 -4.49 -1.43 -20.17
N PHE A 75 -3.55 -0.62 -19.67
CA PHE A 75 -2.43 -0.16 -20.49
C PHE A 75 -1.34 -1.24 -20.55
N ALA A 76 -1.10 -1.76 -21.75
CA ALA A 76 -0.10 -2.79 -22.04
C ALA A 76 1.33 -2.51 -21.51
N PRO A 77 1.88 -1.27 -21.58
CA PRO A 77 3.24 -1.04 -21.08
C PRO A 77 3.32 -1.09 -19.55
N TYR A 78 2.30 -0.60 -18.85
CA TYR A 78 2.25 -0.60 -17.38
C TYR A 78 2.26 -2.02 -16.81
N ARG A 79 1.55 -2.94 -17.46
CA ARG A 79 1.51 -4.35 -17.08
C ARG A 79 2.90 -5.01 -17.17
N ARG A 80 3.65 -4.77 -18.25
CA ARG A 80 4.98 -5.37 -18.45
C ARG A 80 6.00 -4.88 -17.43
N CYS A 81 5.97 -3.60 -17.08
CA CYS A 81 6.87 -3.06 -16.06
C CYS A 81 6.60 -3.66 -14.68
N ILE A 82 5.33 -3.82 -14.30
CA ILE A 82 4.97 -4.42 -13.00
C ILE A 82 5.38 -5.89 -12.94
N GLU A 83 5.12 -6.66 -14.00
CA GLU A 83 5.49 -8.08 -14.04
C GLU A 83 7.02 -8.25 -13.95
N ALA A 84 7.79 -7.40 -14.63
CA ALA A 84 9.26 -7.42 -14.53
C ALA A 84 9.79 -7.06 -13.12
N ILE A 85 9.13 -6.11 -12.43
CA ILE A 85 9.51 -5.72 -11.06
C ILE A 85 9.15 -6.83 -10.06
N ASP A 86 7.98 -7.45 -10.19
CA ASP A 86 7.55 -8.56 -9.34
C ASP A 86 8.47 -9.77 -9.49
N ASP A 87 8.84 -10.13 -10.74
CA ASP A 87 9.78 -11.22 -11.01
C ASP A 87 11.17 -10.94 -10.44
N GLY A 88 11.66 -9.69 -10.59
CA GLY A 88 12.93 -9.27 -10.01
C GLY A 88 12.92 -9.32 -8.48
N PHE A 89 11.84 -8.84 -7.85
CA PHE A 89 11.68 -8.88 -6.40
C PHE A 89 11.57 -10.31 -5.89
N ALA A 90 10.87 -11.19 -6.62
CA ALA A 90 10.79 -12.61 -6.28
C ALA A 90 12.18 -13.27 -6.34
N VAL A 91 12.95 -13.07 -7.42
CA VAL A 91 14.31 -13.63 -7.52
C VAL A 91 15.23 -13.07 -6.44
N MET A 92 15.16 -11.77 -6.14
CA MET A 92 15.93 -11.17 -5.05
C MET A 92 15.55 -11.74 -3.68
N ALA A 93 14.25 -11.90 -3.42
CA ALA A 93 13.79 -12.52 -2.18
C ALA A 93 14.26 -13.97 -2.07
N GLN A 94 14.32 -14.71 -3.19
CA GLN A 94 14.82 -16.09 -3.20
C GLN A 94 16.33 -16.15 -2.91
N ILE A 95 17.13 -15.26 -3.48
CA ILE A 95 18.57 -15.18 -3.22
C ILE A 95 18.86 -14.83 -1.76
N VAL A 96 18.10 -13.89 -1.18
CA VAL A 96 18.32 -13.41 0.20
C VAL A 96 17.86 -14.43 1.24
N PHE A 97 16.72 -15.09 1.01
CA PHE A 97 16.13 -16.04 1.97
C PHE A 97 16.45 -17.50 1.67
N ASP A 98 17.23 -17.78 0.63
CA ASP A 98 17.49 -19.13 0.08
C ASP A 98 16.21 -19.96 -0.13
N GLY A 99 15.12 -19.25 -0.47
CA GLY A 99 13.78 -19.84 -0.58
C GLY A 99 13.54 -20.30 -2.01
N GLN A 100 13.56 -21.61 -2.30
CA GLN A 100 13.32 -22.14 -3.66
C GLN A 100 11.83 -22.13 -4.10
N ILE A 101 11.17 -20.97 -4.04
CA ILE A 101 9.71 -20.86 -4.27
C ILE A 101 9.33 -21.01 -5.76
N ARG A 102 10.19 -20.55 -6.70
CA ARG A 102 9.93 -20.66 -8.16
C ARG A 102 10.05 -22.08 -8.70
N LEU A 103 11.07 -22.85 -8.27
CA LEU A 103 11.22 -24.26 -8.68
C LEU A 103 10.02 -25.13 -8.23
N ASN A 104 9.48 -24.87 -7.04
CA ASN A 104 8.32 -25.60 -6.53
C ASN A 104 7.00 -25.24 -7.26
N SER A 105 6.87 -24.00 -7.74
CA SER A 105 5.65 -23.57 -8.46
C SER A 105 5.63 -24.06 -9.91
N ASP A 106 6.75 -23.98 -10.64
CA ASP A 106 6.87 -24.55 -11.99
C ASP A 106 6.69 -26.07 -11.98
N ASN A 107 7.34 -26.77 -11.02
CA ASN A 107 7.20 -28.23 -10.91
C ASN A 107 5.74 -28.65 -10.62
N LYS A 108 5.02 -27.93 -9.75
CA LYS A 108 3.59 -28.19 -9.52
C LYS A 108 2.72 -27.92 -10.74
N GLN A 109 3.08 -26.95 -11.55
CA GLN A 109 2.29 -26.59 -12.74
C GLN A 109 2.49 -27.61 -13.86
N ASN A 110 3.74 -28.01 -14.10
CA ASN A 110 4.07 -29.07 -15.06
C ASN A 110 3.43 -30.41 -14.64
N ALA A 111 3.55 -30.80 -13.36
CA ALA A 111 2.90 -32.00 -12.84
C ALA A 111 1.37 -31.99 -12.92
N ALA A 112 0.73 -30.81 -13.01
CA ALA A 112 -0.72 -30.68 -13.19
C ALA A 112 -1.15 -30.67 -14.67
N GLU A 113 -0.22 -30.42 -15.59
CA GLU A 113 -0.41 -30.57 -17.04
C GLU A 113 -0.25 -32.02 -17.46
N ASP A 114 0.78 -32.72 -16.95
CA ASP A 114 1.02 -34.15 -17.18
C ASP A 114 -0.12 -35.08 -16.70
N LEU A 115 -0.95 -34.62 -15.76
CA LEU A 115 -2.08 -35.40 -15.21
C LEU A 115 -3.39 -35.19 -15.99
N LYS A 116 -3.39 -34.30 -16.98
CA LYS A 116 -4.54 -33.99 -17.84
C LYS A 116 -4.44 -34.60 -19.25
N GLU A 117 -3.27 -35.11 -19.63
CA GLU A 117 -3.09 -35.99 -20.80
C GLU A 117 -3.38 -37.45 -20.43
#